data_AF-A0A972S5G5-F1
#
_entry.id   AF-A0A972S5G5-F1
#
_cell.length_a   1.000
_cell.length_b   1.000
_cell.length_c   1.000
_cell.angle_alpha   90.00
_cell.angle_beta   90.00
_cell.angle_gamma   90.00
#
_symmetry.space_group_name_H-M   'P 1'
#
loop_
_entity.id
_entity.type
_entity.pdbx_description
1 polymer ?
#
loop_
_entity_poly.entity_id
_entity_poly.type
_entity_poly.pdbx_seq_one_letter_code
_entity_poly.pdbx_strand_id
1 'polypeptide(L)'
;MFNKFTILHAMNHKSMLAVLTALPITLLVLLLVSTPANALPPEPRPGPEPQPTVEPGSTQDALTPLSCTPASGTTGDDVMNCSGAVNGWILLKGGSDLVQLDGVTGSAIFWMDEKPGGDPATDGNDTFIAKNSEFFWVFMFGGDDVINIDHSNFNNAYGDTNPFHGGNAQRGNDTITVTNSTSRGWIVGGNDSDTITIRNSTVAFVASGYDDVYDTGTNPEYTPYDSDDTILLDNVIFTLDDYANRPEPTGAYGGKADDTITFINGGVVYLVLGGHGNDVITFNDGEIVEPCSYLDGETQKLSWCGIYGDVYYEAEPDPSTIPSTHGDDEIFLNDATIAGIELNGNHGSDLVQIKKPVILYSSTVTYTTRIDGGDDRSAADTFVDRLIFDEWTGDVNGADLLNWETIVFDNGAAISFNDSSLETGTEPGVDPNTSLPYGLIVRNGSSLNQYHDFQIDGNLYNYARVNTQDGNRPGTALTVTKNYVSDNGELHLDTYLNDASTSQSDHLVVQGDTSGNTTIYINNVGGPGGQTPTGPNDGILVVQVDGASDGTFVLGDPLPQAGGYIYTLVKGTDGNWRLQSTKEPAEVPEPTTILLIGSGLLGMAGYVRRKRSQV
;
A
#
# COMPACT_ATOMS: atom_id res chain seq x y z
N MET A 1 -35.56 -1.59 45.26
CA MET A 1 -36.78 -2.43 45.21
C MET A 1 -36.63 -3.36 44.00
N PHE A 2 -36.95 -4.66 44.09
CA PHE A 2 -38.04 -5.35 43.35
C PHE A 2 -38.22 -4.91 41.87
N ASN A 3 -38.36 -5.78 40.86
CA ASN A 3 -38.60 -7.24 40.77
C ASN A 3 -38.11 -7.72 39.37
N LYS A 4 -37.46 -8.85 39.09
CA LYS A 4 -37.78 -10.30 39.21
C LYS A 4 -39.05 -10.82 38.48
N PHE A 5 -38.84 -11.40 37.28
CA PHE A 5 -39.53 -12.55 36.61
C PHE A 5 -38.59 -13.02 35.46
N THR A 6 -38.35 -14.28 35.04
CA THR A 6 -38.78 -15.67 35.40
C THR A 6 -39.84 -16.34 34.48
N ILE A 7 -39.64 -17.64 34.19
CA ILE A 7 -40.34 -18.59 33.26
C ILE A 7 -39.81 -18.51 31.80
N LEU A 8 -39.06 -19.47 31.22
CA LEU A 8 -39.01 -20.95 31.18
C LEU A 8 -39.87 -21.59 30.06
N HIS A 9 -39.20 -22.24 29.09
CA HIS A 9 -39.69 -23.40 28.34
C HIS A 9 -38.53 -24.24 27.79
N ALA A 10 -38.71 -25.56 27.67
CA ALA A 10 -37.74 -26.48 27.06
C ALA A 10 -38.45 -27.74 26.54
N MET A 11 -38.13 -28.21 25.32
CA MET A 11 -38.18 -29.65 24.94
C MET A 11 -37.71 -29.94 23.49
N ASN A 12 -36.73 -30.85 23.38
CA ASN A 12 -36.59 -31.94 22.40
C ASN A 12 -36.88 -31.76 20.87
N HIS A 13 -35.79 -31.88 20.10
CA HIS A 13 -35.51 -32.95 19.12
C HIS A 13 -36.45 -33.30 17.93
N LYS A 14 -35.77 -33.49 16.78
CA LYS A 14 -36.18 -34.16 15.51
C LYS A 14 -37.07 -33.35 14.54
N SER A 15 -36.50 -33.02 13.38
CA SER A 15 -36.66 -33.81 12.13
C SER A 15 -36.00 -33.17 10.92
N MET A 16 -35.13 -33.89 10.20
CA MET A 16 -35.28 -34.12 8.75
C MET A 16 -34.28 -35.15 8.20
N LEU A 17 -34.70 -35.84 7.14
CA LEU A 17 -33.91 -36.81 6.36
C LEU A 17 -34.46 -36.82 4.92
N ALA A 18 -33.73 -36.22 3.98
CA ALA A 18 -33.93 -36.31 2.53
C ALA A 18 -32.55 -36.14 1.88
N VAL A 19 -31.95 -37.10 1.16
CA VAL A 19 -32.38 -37.81 -0.05
C VAL A 19 -32.28 -36.95 -1.32
N LEU A 20 -31.20 -37.18 -2.07
CA LEU A 20 -31.19 -37.10 -3.54
C LEU A 20 -30.18 -38.12 -4.09
N THR A 21 -30.44 -38.70 -5.28
CA THR A 21 -29.70 -39.89 -5.78
C THR A 21 -29.64 -40.02 -7.31
N ALA A 22 -28.44 -40.02 -7.90
CA ALA A 22 -28.01 -40.67 -9.17
C ALA A 22 -26.53 -40.24 -9.44
N LEU A 23 -25.52 -41.10 -9.68
CA LEU A 23 -25.30 -42.18 -10.67
C LEU A 23 -25.03 -41.69 -12.11
N PRO A 24 -24.13 -42.34 -12.92
CA PRO A 24 -23.55 -43.69 -12.76
C PRO A 24 -22.00 -43.79 -12.89
N ILE A 25 -21.48 -45.02 -13.06
CA ILE A 25 -20.08 -45.46 -12.91
C ILE A 25 -19.38 -45.81 -14.24
N THR A 26 -18.11 -45.46 -14.40
CA THR A 26 -17.02 -46.23 -15.08
C THR A 26 -15.68 -45.59 -14.67
N LEU A 27 -14.52 -46.25 -14.53
CA LEU A 27 -13.92 -47.39 -15.25
C LEU A 27 -13.13 -48.32 -14.29
N LEU A 28 -12.66 -49.48 -14.77
CA LEU A 28 -11.93 -50.54 -14.01
C LEU A 28 -10.70 -51.01 -14.82
N VAL A 29 -9.75 -51.75 -14.18
CA VAL A 29 -8.61 -52.49 -14.79
C VAL A 29 -7.40 -51.57 -15.12
N LEU A 30 -6.10 -51.83 -14.84
CA LEU A 30 -5.20 -52.93 -14.36
C LEU A 30 -3.97 -52.25 -13.67
N LEU A 31 -3.10 -52.70 -12.74
CA LEU A 31 -2.48 -53.95 -12.21
C LEU A 31 -2.34 -53.79 -10.66
N LEU A 32 -2.38 -54.78 -9.76
CA LEU A 32 -1.63 -56.06 -9.58
C LEU A 32 -0.20 -55.98 -8.94
N VAL A 33 -0.16 -56.29 -7.64
CA VAL A 33 0.89 -56.98 -6.85
C VAL A 33 2.17 -56.23 -6.44
N SER A 34 2.22 -55.86 -5.15
CA SER A 34 3.24 -56.35 -4.21
C SER A 34 2.64 -56.47 -2.78
N THR A 35 3.22 -57.33 -1.94
CA THR A 35 2.71 -57.65 -0.58
C THR A 35 3.17 -56.66 0.49
N PRO A 36 2.43 -56.47 1.60
CA PRO A 36 2.84 -55.58 2.68
C PRO A 36 4.14 -56.05 3.35
N ALA A 37 5.01 -55.09 3.70
CA ALA A 37 6.11 -55.34 4.61
C ALA A 37 5.58 -55.54 6.04
N ASN A 38 6.22 -56.42 6.82
CA ASN A 38 5.83 -56.67 8.20
C ASN A 38 6.05 -55.40 9.05
N ALA A 39 4.97 -54.86 9.63
CA ALA A 39 5.10 -53.97 10.78
C ALA A 39 5.64 -54.79 11.96
N LEU A 40 6.84 -54.45 12.43
CA LEU A 40 7.33 -54.91 13.72
C LEU A 40 6.48 -54.28 14.83
N PRO A 41 6.21 -54.99 15.95
CA PRO A 41 5.51 -54.40 17.08
C PRO A 41 6.34 -53.25 17.68
N PRO A 42 5.70 -52.19 18.20
CA PRO A 42 6.42 -51.10 18.84
C PRO A 42 7.17 -51.60 20.08
N GLU A 43 8.39 -51.10 20.28
CA GLU A 43 9.15 -51.40 21.49
C GLU A 43 8.43 -50.87 22.75
N PRO A 44 8.50 -51.59 23.88
CA PRO A 44 7.96 -51.10 25.14
C PRO A 44 8.73 -49.84 25.57
N ARG A 45 7.99 -48.77 25.89
CA ARG A 45 8.58 -47.52 26.38
C ARG A 45 9.45 -47.81 27.62
N PRO A 46 10.63 -47.16 27.77
CA PRO A 46 11.32 -47.13 29.04
C PRO A 46 10.36 -46.67 30.15
N GLY A 47 10.39 -47.36 31.29
CA GLY A 47 9.68 -46.91 32.48
C GLY A 47 10.29 -45.62 33.03
N PRO A 48 9.55 -44.85 33.86
CA PRO A 48 10.10 -43.65 34.48
C PRO A 48 11.32 -43.99 35.32
N GLU A 49 12.37 -43.18 35.16
CA GLU A 49 13.61 -43.30 35.93
C GLU A 49 13.33 -43.10 37.44
N PRO A 50 13.95 -43.89 38.34
CA PRO A 50 13.63 -43.82 39.76
C PRO A 50 14.03 -42.47 40.34
N GLN A 51 13.03 -41.74 40.84
CA GLN A 51 13.20 -40.48 41.57
C GLN A 51 14.26 -40.61 42.68
N PRO A 52 15.20 -39.66 42.81
CA PRO A 52 16.08 -39.61 43.98
C PRO A 52 15.24 -39.38 45.23
N THR A 53 15.51 -40.16 46.28
CA THR A 53 14.76 -40.08 47.55
C THR A 53 15.19 -38.86 48.35
N VAL A 54 14.41 -37.79 48.26
CA VAL A 54 14.58 -36.59 49.08
C VAL A 54 14.06 -36.89 50.49
N GLU A 55 14.95 -36.81 51.50
CA GLU A 55 14.53 -36.80 52.90
C GLU A 55 13.77 -35.51 53.24
N PRO A 56 12.77 -35.53 54.13
CA PRO A 56 12.08 -34.32 54.59
C PRO A 56 12.94 -33.50 55.55
N GLY A 57 14.05 -32.94 55.05
CA GLY A 57 14.82 -31.88 55.69
C GLY A 57 14.10 -30.54 55.62
N SER A 58 14.15 -29.76 56.69
CA SER A 58 13.32 -28.57 56.87
C SER A 58 13.94 -27.27 56.36
N THR A 59 13.06 -26.28 56.12
CA THR A 59 13.32 -24.82 56.06
C THR A 59 14.26 -24.29 54.99
N GLN A 60 13.64 -23.68 53.97
CA GLN A 60 14.11 -22.50 53.23
C GLN A 60 15.61 -22.40 52.95
N ASP A 61 16.02 -22.87 51.77
CA ASP A 61 16.98 -22.07 51.01
C ASP A 61 16.36 -20.68 50.79
N ALA A 62 17.13 -19.64 51.10
CA ALA A 62 16.62 -18.28 51.07
C ALA A 62 16.41 -17.82 49.63
N LEU A 63 15.18 -17.41 49.30
CA LEU A 63 14.95 -16.43 48.24
C LEU A 63 15.88 -15.25 48.51
N THR A 64 16.72 -14.88 47.54
CA THR A 64 17.50 -13.64 47.64
C THR A 64 16.50 -12.49 47.80
N PRO A 65 16.59 -11.71 48.90
CA PRO A 65 15.62 -10.66 49.16
C PRO A 65 15.69 -9.58 48.06
N LEU A 66 14.55 -8.92 47.82
CA LEU A 66 14.46 -7.86 46.82
C LEU A 66 15.56 -6.81 47.04
N SER A 67 16.23 -6.43 45.97
CA SER A 67 17.16 -5.29 45.97
C SER A 67 16.94 -4.46 44.71
N CYS A 68 15.84 -3.70 44.71
CA CYS A 68 15.89 -2.33 44.21
C CYS A 68 16.59 -1.49 45.29
N THR A 69 17.63 -0.75 44.92
CA THR A 69 18.36 0.16 45.82
C THR A 69 18.58 1.52 45.13
N PRO A 70 18.13 2.65 45.70
CA PRO A 70 17.37 2.79 46.96
C PRO A 70 15.99 2.10 46.92
N ALA A 71 15.29 2.12 48.05
CA ALA A 71 13.97 1.51 48.16
C ALA A 71 12.87 2.49 47.73
N SER A 72 11.84 1.97 47.04
CA SER A 72 10.61 2.69 46.62
C SER A 72 10.09 3.68 47.67
N GLY A 73 9.72 4.89 47.21
CA GLY A 73 9.22 5.99 48.04
C GLY A 73 10.29 6.97 48.55
N THR A 74 11.40 7.11 47.83
CA THR A 74 12.37 8.22 47.97
C THR A 74 11.88 9.49 47.25
N THR A 75 12.70 10.54 47.15
CA THR A 75 12.31 11.87 46.62
C THR A 75 13.54 12.69 46.17
N GLY A 76 13.58 13.19 44.94
CA GLY A 76 14.70 13.96 44.39
C GLY A 76 15.86 13.08 43.88
N ASP A 77 16.32 13.34 42.66
CA ASP A 77 17.45 12.75 41.92
C ASP A 77 17.97 11.39 42.47
N ASP A 78 17.20 10.33 42.27
CA ASP A 78 17.49 8.96 42.68
C ASP A 78 18.16 8.13 41.58
N VAL A 79 18.94 7.11 41.97
CA VAL A 79 19.53 6.12 41.05
C VAL A 79 19.20 4.72 41.54
N MET A 80 18.07 4.18 41.09
CA MET A 80 17.54 2.89 41.50
C MET A 80 18.03 1.73 40.64
N ASN A 81 18.89 0.89 41.21
CA ASN A 81 19.32 -0.37 40.58
C ASN A 81 18.52 -1.54 41.15
N CYS A 82 17.85 -2.31 40.29
CA CYS A 82 17.01 -3.47 40.60
C CYS A 82 17.55 -4.75 39.95
N SER A 83 17.50 -5.88 40.67
CA SER A 83 17.81 -7.22 40.11
C SER A 83 17.02 -8.34 40.82
N GLY A 84 16.87 -9.48 40.15
CA GLY A 84 16.16 -10.64 40.68
C GLY A 84 14.62 -10.47 40.66
N ALA A 85 13.91 -11.14 41.58
CA ALA A 85 12.44 -11.11 41.55
C ALA A 85 11.87 -9.79 42.12
N VAL A 86 11.23 -8.98 41.29
CA VAL A 86 10.59 -7.70 41.65
C VAL A 86 9.11 -7.75 41.29
N ASN A 87 8.23 -7.41 42.23
CA ASN A 87 6.78 -7.50 42.07
C ASN A 87 6.08 -6.41 42.89
N GLY A 88 4.96 -5.89 42.38
CA GLY A 88 4.24 -4.78 43.00
C GLY A 88 4.75 -3.42 42.53
N TRP A 89 4.42 -2.38 43.29
CA TRP A 89 4.59 -0.98 42.87
C TRP A 89 5.92 -0.40 43.38
N ILE A 90 6.76 0.01 42.44
CA ILE A 90 7.92 0.87 42.65
C ILE A 90 7.46 2.29 42.35
N LEU A 91 7.64 3.20 43.30
CA LEU A 91 7.26 4.61 43.20
C LEU A 91 8.50 5.47 43.44
N LEU A 92 8.74 6.38 42.51
CA LEU A 92 9.75 7.43 42.55
C LEU A 92 9.05 8.81 42.49
N LYS A 93 9.75 9.91 42.81
CA LYS A 93 9.09 11.18 43.21
C LYS A 93 9.97 12.43 43.06
N GLY A 94 9.89 13.06 41.90
CA GLY A 94 10.46 14.38 41.60
C GLY A 94 11.98 14.40 41.53
N GLY A 95 12.52 15.34 40.77
CA GLY A 95 13.92 15.32 40.33
C GLY A 95 14.07 14.54 39.03
N SER A 96 15.30 14.18 38.69
CA SER A 96 15.61 13.34 37.52
C SER A 96 16.13 11.98 37.98
N ASP A 97 15.29 10.95 37.89
CA ASP A 97 15.53 9.63 38.46
C ASP A 97 15.99 8.60 37.40
N LEU A 98 16.92 7.73 37.78
CA LEU A 98 17.47 6.66 36.92
C LEU A 98 17.12 5.27 37.47
N VAL A 99 16.17 4.59 36.84
CA VAL A 99 15.84 3.18 37.11
C VAL A 99 16.61 2.26 36.18
N GLN A 100 17.25 1.23 36.74
CA GLN A 100 18.01 0.22 35.99
C GLN A 100 17.63 -1.19 36.43
N LEU A 101 17.07 -1.99 35.51
CA LEU A 101 16.75 -3.40 35.71
C LEU A 101 17.77 -4.27 34.95
N ASP A 102 18.46 -5.17 35.66
CA ASP A 102 19.32 -6.19 35.06
C ASP A 102 18.91 -7.57 35.57
N GLY A 103 18.42 -8.43 34.66
CA GLY A 103 17.93 -9.77 35.00
C GLY A 103 16.77 -9.77 36.01
N VAL A 104 15.87 -8.77 35.95
CA VAL A 104 14.67 -8.72 36.80
C VAL A 104 13.62 -9.73 36.33
N THR A 105 12.85 -10.31 37.25
CA THR A 105 11.75 -11.23 36.94
C THR A 105 10.49 -10.92 37.73
N GLY A 106 9.31 -11.21 37.16
CA GLY A 106 8.01 -10.98 37.78
C GLY A 106 7.20 -9.82 37.19
N SER A 107 6.26 -9.30 37.98
CA SER A 107 5.27 -8.30 37.52
C SER A 107 5.36 -7.03 38.37
N ALA A 108 6.47 -6.32 38.21
CA ALA A 108 6.67 -4.99 38.78
C ALA A 108 5.92 -3.93 37.96
N ILE A 109 5.39 -2.91 38.65
CA ILE A 109 4.88 -1.66 38.07
C ILE A 109 5.84 -0.58 38.54
N PHE A 110 6.46 0.12 37.60
CA PHE A 110 7.27 1.31 37.85
C PHE A 110 6.41 2.53 37.58
N TRP A 111 6.29 3.37 38.58
CA TRP A 111 5.62 4.66 38.53
C TRP A 111 6.66 5.69 38.92
N MET A 112 7.01 6.55 37.99
CA MET A 112 7.97 7.62 38.22
C MET A 112 7.21 8.95 38.38
N ASP A 113 7.84 9.91 39.04
CA ASP A 113 7.25 11.13 39.62
C ASP A 113 5.92 11.05 40.46
N GLU A 114 5.46 12.22 40.94
CA GLU A 114 4.68 12.41 42.16
C GLU A 114 3.16 12.25 41.99
N LYS A 115 2.61 12.54 40.80
CA LYS A 115 1.16 12.71 40.55
C LYS A 115 0.78 12.39 39.08
N PRO A 116 -0.44 11.88 38.80
CA PRO A 116 -0.99 11.91 37.45
C PRO A 116 -1.08 13.35 36.91
N GLY A 117 -0.38 13.62 35.80
CA GLY A 117 -0.22 14.98 35.26
C GLY A 117 0.73 15.90 36.04
N GLY A 118 1.74 15.35 36.75
CA GLY A 118 2.90 16.09 37.29
C GLY A 118 2.65 17.22 38.30
N ASP A 119 3.68 18.02 38.54
CA ASP A 119 3.78 19.26 39.34
C ASP A 119 5.13 19.99 39.01
N PRO A 120 5.14 21.05 38.19
CA PRO A 120 6.34 21.56 37.49
C PRO A 120 7.32 22.36 38.37
N ALA A 121 7.28 22.12 39.68
CA ALA A 121 8.32 22.45 40.65
C ALA A 121 9.13 21.22 41.10
N THR A 122 8.73 20.01 40.68
CA THR A 122 9.37 18.72 40.97
C THR A 122 9.64 17.87 39.73
N ASP A 123 8.82 18.00 38.67
CA ASP A 123 8.99 17.26 37.41
C ASP A 123 10.42 17.42 36.85
N GLY A 124 10.98 16.33 36.32
CA GLY A 124 12.35 16.30 35.83
C GLY A 124 12.65 15.05 35.02
N ASN A 125 13.54 15.19 34.03
CA ASN A 125 13.81 14.18 33.02
C ASN A 125 14.22 12.82 33.62
N ASP A 126 13.33 11.84 33.55
CA ASP A 126 13.50 10.51 34.09
C ASP A 126 14.13 9.54 33.08
N THR A 127 14.70 8.43 33.56
CA THR A 127 15.32 7.43 32.69
C THR A 127 15.10 6.01 33.22
N PHE A 128 14.40 5.19 32.44
CA PHE A 128 14.16 3.78 32.72
C PHE A 128 14.96 2.89 31.77
N ILE A 129 15.78 1.98 32.30
CA ILE A 129 16.60 1.06 31.52
C ILE A 129 16.34 -0.38 31.96
N ALA A 130 15.69 -1.20 31.12
CA ALA A 130 15.46 -2.62 31.37
C ALA A 130 16.28 -3.52 30.45
N LYS A 131 16.99 -4.51 31.02
CA LYS A 131 17.82 -5.48 30.27
C LYS A 131 17.58 -6.90 30.75
N ASN A 132 17.37 -7.82 29.81
CA ASN A 132 17.14 -9.25 30.09
C ASN A 132 16.04 -9.50 31.14
N SER A 133 15.02 -8.63 31.18
CA SER A 133 14.12 -8.49 32.33
C SER A 133 12.66 -8.81 31.99
N GLU A 134 11.88 -9.15 33.01
CA GLU A 134 10.43 -9.27 32.96
C GLU A 134 9.81 -8.28 33.97
N PHE A 135 8.90 -7.43 33.49
CA PHE A 135 8.12 -6.50 34.30
C PHE A 135 6.71 -6.34 33.70
N PHE A 136 5.84 -5.58 34.37
CA PHE A 136 4.47 -5.36 33.88
C PHE A 136 4.34 -4.01 33.17
N TRP A 137 4.52 -2.92 33.92
CA TRP A 137 4.34 -1.55 33.42
C TRP A 137 5.52 -0.67 33.82
N VAL A 138 5.87 0.27 32.95
CA VAL A 138 6.53 1.53 33.32
C VAL A 138 5.62 2.69 32.90
N PHE A 139 5.45 3.63 33.83
CA PHE A 139 4.73 4.89 33.62
C PHE A 139 5.66 6.04 34.01
N MET A 140 5.84 6.94 33.07
CA MET A 140 6.56 8.20 33.19
C MET A 140 5.51 9.36 33.11
N PHE A 141 5.86 10.57 33.56
CA PHE A 141 4.88 11.63 33.89
C PHE A 141 5.46 13.06 33.80
N GLY A 142 5.82 13.50 32.59
CA GLY A 142 6.19 14.89 32.31
C GLY A 142 7.67 15.22 32.59
N GLY A 143 8.31 15.76 31.56
CA GLY A 143 9.77 15.81 31.42
C GLY A 143 10.13 15.32 30.02
N ASP A 144 11.37 15.46 29.58
CA ASP A 144 11.83 14.77 28.37
C ASP A 144 12.45 13.45 28.81
N ASP A 145 11.65 12.38 28.90
CA ASP A 145 11.98 11.14 29.58
C ASP A 145 12.50 10.06 28.62
N VAL A 146 13.22 9.08 29.17
CA VAL A 146 14.01 8.14 28.36
C VAL A 146 13.79 6.68 28.78
N ILE A 147 13.05 5.93 27.97
CA ILE A 147 12.75 4.50 28.17
C ILE A 147 13.62 3.64 27.25
N ASN A 148 14.47 2.78 27.80
CA ASN A 148 15.32 1.84 27.06
C ASN A 148 15.07 0.40 27.49
N ILE A 149 14.44 -0.41 26.64
CA ILE A 149 14.06 -1.80 26.94
C ILE A 149 14.76 -2.75 25.97
N ASP A 150 15.66 -3.62 26.46
CA ASP A 150 16.41 -4.57 25.64
C ASP A 150 16.30 -6.02 26.14
N HIS A 151 16.16 -6.98 25.21
CA HIS A 151 16.04 -8.42 25.50
C HIS A 151 15.00 -8.77 26.59
N SER A 152 13.91 -8.02 26.69
CA SER A 152 12.99 -8.03 27.84
C SER A 152 11.55 -8.38 27.45
N ASN A 153 10.76 -8.83 28.43
CA ASN A 153 9.32 -9.08 28.29
C ASN A 153 8.55 -8.09 29.16
N PHE A 154 7.59 -7.38 28.60
CA PHE A 154 6.79 -6.40 29.33
C PHE A 154 5.36 -6.36 28.83
N ASN A 155 4.48 -5.66 29.55
CA ASN A 155 3.11 -5.43 29.11
C ASN A 155 2.96 -4.04 28.50
N ASN A 156 3.34 -2.96 29.19
CA ASN A 156 3.22 -1.60 28.64
C ASN A 156 4.43 -0.72 29.02
N ALA A 157 4.68 0.29 28.20
CA ALA A 157 5.57 1.41 28.50
C ALA A 157 4.93 2.70 27.98
N TYR A 158 4.91 3.74 28.81
CA TYR A 158 4.35 5.05 28.46
C TYR A 158 5.35 6.14 28.83
N GLY A 159 5.54 7.11 27.94
CA GLY A 159 6.34 8.32 28.17
C GLY A 159 5.57 9.37 29.00
N ASP A 160 4.37 9.75 28.58
CA ASP A 160 3.56 10.68 29.36
C ASP A 160 2.15 10.14 29.60
N THR A 161 1.77 9.98 30.87
CA THR A 161 0.47 9.45 31.26
C THR A 161 -0.37 10.44 32.04
N ASN A 162 -1.32 11.12 31.37
CA ASN A 162 -2.70 11.35 31.85
C ASN A 162 -3.43 12.46 31.04
N PRO A 163 -4.30 12.13 30.06
CA PRO A 163 -5.15 13.13 29.43
C PRO A 163 -6.30 13.66 30.32
N PHE A 164 -6.68 12.93 31.39
CA PHE A 164 -7.98 13.16 32.07
C PHE A 164 -8.07 14.39 32.99
N HIS A 165 -6.97 15.10 33.30
CA HIS A 165 -6.98 16.26 34.19
C HIS A 165 -6.07 17.39 33.66
N GLY A 166 -6.60 18.19 32.73
CA GLY A 166 -5.84 19.17 31.96
C GLY A 166 -5.12 20.28 32.75
N GLY A 167 -3.87 20.52 32.37
CA GLY A 167 -3.05 21.67 32.72
C GLY A 167 -1.93 21.87 31.68
N ASN A 168 -1.69 23.11 31.24
CA ASN A 168 -0.72 23.44 30.18
C ASN A 168 0.76 23.44 30.64
N ALA A 169 1.17 22.57 31.57
CA ALA A 169 2.39 22.81 32.34
C ALA A 169 3.27 21.61 32.73
N GLN A 170 2.87 20.37 32.41
CA GLN A 170 3.60 19.14 32.76
C GLN A 170 3.63 18.23 31.54
N ARG A 171 4.72 18.33 30.76
CA ARG A 171 4.87 17.93 29.35
C ARG A 171 6.36 17.91 28.96
N GLY A 172 6.78 17.03 28.04
CA GLY A 172 8.11 17.07 27.43
C GLY A 172 8.29 16.01 26.34
N ASN A 173 9.49 15.94 25.76
CA ASN A 173 9.77 15.20 24.53
C ASN A 173 10.39 13.81 24.79
N ASP A 174 9.58 12.76 24.79
CA ASP A 174 9.99 11.42 25.24
C ASP A 174 10.75 10.60 24.19
N THR A 175 11.67 9.76 24.66
CA THR A 175 12.45 8.85 23.82
C THR A 175 12.30 7.41 24.28
N ILE A 176 11.52 6.62 23.53
CA ILE A 176 11.22 5.22 23.84
C ILE A 176 11.94 4.30 22.86
N THR A 177 12.97 3.59 23.31
CA THR A 177 13.71 2.59 22.52
C THR A 177 13.46 1.17 23.03
N VAL A 178 12.94 0.30 22.16
CA VAL A 178 12.66 -1.12 22.46
C VAL A 178 13.43 -2.02 21.48
N THR A 179 14.28 -2.92 21.98
CA THR A 179 15.11 -3.80 21.14
C THR A 179 15.06 -5.26 21.58
N ASN A 180 15.02 -6.20 20.63
CA ASN A 180 15.08 -7.65 20.89
C ASN A 180 14.04 -8.18 21.91
N SER A 181 12.89 -7.50 22.04
CA SER A 181 11.98 -7.61 23.19
C SER A 181 10.56 -8.01 22.77
N THR A 182 9.72 -8.29 23.77
CA THR A 182 8.30 -8.62 23.58
C THR A 182 7.41 -7.73 24.45
N SER A 183 6.54 -6.93 23.82
CA SER A 183 5.42 -6.26 24.48
C SER A 183 4.13 -7.06 24.30
N ARG A 184 3.21 -6.98 25.26
CA ARG A 184 1.84 -7.55 25.21
C ARG A 184 0.75 -6.52 25.45
N GLY A 185 1.06 -5.28 25.13
CA GLY A 185 0.22 -4.13 25.34
C GLY A 185 0.93 -2.90 24.78
N TRP A 186 0.58 -1.74 25.34
CA TRP A 186 0.77 -0.48 24.67
C TRP A 186 2.18 0.07 24.87
N ILE A 187 2.76 0.58 23.79
CA ILE A 187 3.93 1.46 23.81
C ILE A 187 3.39 2.81 23.34
N VAL A 188 3.40 3.82 24.22
CA VAL A 188 2.86 5.15 23.93
C VAL A 188 3.92 6.19 24.27
N GLY A 189 4.01 7.25 23.46
CA GLY A 189 4.69 8.49 23.83
C GLY A 189 3.87 9.19 24.90
N GLY A 190 3.24 10.30 24.56
CA GLY A 190 2.60 11.20 25.49
C GLY A 190 1.55 12.06 24.82
N ASN A 191 1.78 13.38 24.80
CA ASN A 191 0.94 14.40 24.15
C ASN A 191 1.82 15.52 23.53
N ASP A 192 3.11 15.29 23.28
CA ASP A 192 4.13 16.26 22.85
C ASP A 192 5.06 15.55 21.84
N SER A 193 6.04 16.22 21.22
CA SER A 193 6.81 15.62 20.10
C SER A 193 7.77 14.51 20.55
N ASP A 194 7.32 13.27 20.48
CA ASP A 194 8.00 12.09 21.00
C ASP A 194 8.74 11.29 19.92
N THR A 195 9.60 10.38 20.35
CA THR A 195 10.36 9.49 19.46
C THR A 195 10.33 8.05 19.96
N ILE A 196 9.51 7.24 19.30
CA ILE A 196 9.41 5.80 19.55
C ILE A 196 10.25 5.05 18.51
N THR A 197 11.06 4.09 18.97
CA THR A 197 11.97 3.33 18.11
C THR A 197 12.03 1.87 18.54
N ILE A 198 11.48 0.98 17.71
CA ILE A 198 11.32 -0.44 18.02
C ILE A 198 12.10 -1.27 17.01
N ARG A 199 12.98 -2.16 17.48
CA ARG A 199 13.82 -3.02 16.62
C ARG A 199 13.76 -4.49 16.99
N ASN A 200 13.68 -5.37 15.99
CA ASN A 200 13.84 -6.82 16.14
C ASN A 200 12.94 -7.40 17.26
N SER A 201 11.70 -6.91 17.36
CA SER A 201 10.82 -7.09 18.52
C SER A 201 9.41 -7.49 18.11
N THR A 202 8.67 -8.08 19.05
CA THR A 202 7.25 -8.43 18.88
C THR A 202 6.41 -7.56 19.80
N VAL A 203 5.37 -6.91 19.28
CA VAL A 203 4.55 -5.94 20.04
C VAL A 203 3.07 -6.11 19.76
N ALA A 204 2.20 -5.62 20.65
CA ALA A 204 0.76 -5.62 20.42
C ALA A 204 0.27 -4.29 19.81
N PHE A 205 0.73 -3.16 20.35
CA PHE A 205 0.22 -1.84 20.00
C PHE A 205 1.32 -0.78 20.19
N VAL A 206 1.37 0.18 19.27
CA VAL A 206 2.23 1.36 19.34
C VAL A 206 1.38 2.58 18.94
N ALA A 207 1.33 3.59 19.79
CA ALA A 207 0.86 4.92 19.42
C ALA A 207 1.94 5.95 19.79
N SER A 208 1.97 7.11 19.15
CA SER A 208 2.78 8.23 19.67
C SER A 208 1.94 9.05 20.65
N GLY A 209 0.94 9.78 20.16
CA GLY A 209 -0.03 10.54 20.95
C GLY A 209 -1.30 9.76 21.34
N TYR A 210 -2.35 10.51 21.70
CA TYR A 210 -3.67 9.99 22.08
C TYR A 210 -4.80 10.61 21.24
N ASP A 211 -5.18 9.94 20.15
CA ASP A 211 -6.38 10.18 19.33
C ASP A 211 -7.66 10.37 20.18
N ASP A 212 -7.96 9.37 21.02
CA ASP A 212 -9.21 9.17 21.78
C ASP A 212 -9.96 10.45 22.27
N VAL A 213 -10.92 10.94 21.47
CA VAL A 213 -11.90 11.96 21.91
C VAL A 213 -12.92 11.29 22.85
N TYR A 214 -12.63 11.30 24.16
CA TYR A 214 -13.49 10.73 25.20
C TYR A 214 -14.83 11.48 25.37
N ASP A 215 -15.81 11.27 24.47
CA ASP A 215 -17.17 11.79 24.66
C ASP A 215 -17.84 11.16 25.89
N THR A 216 -17.78 11.91 26.98
CA THR A 216 -18.66 11.74 28.15
C THR A 216 -19.56 12.96 28.38
N GLY A 217 -19.70 13.79 27.34
CA GLY A 217 -20.74 14.80 27.19
C GLY A 217 -20.41 16.19 27.75
N THR A 218 -20.86 17.21 27.00
CA THR A 218 -20.93 18.65 27.38
C THR A 218 -19.63 19.44 27.50
N ASN A 219 -18.45 18.80 27.38
CA ASN A 219 -17.20 19.50 27.11
C ASN A 219 -16.38 18.65 26.11
N PRO A 220 -16.22 19.07 24.83
CA PRO A 220 -15.24 18.45 23.94
C PRO A 220 -13.86 18.91 24.41
N GLU A 221 -13.22 18.09 25.24
CA GLU A 221 -11.82 18.29 25.62
C GLU A 221 -10.94 17.80 24.48
N TYR A 222 -10.81 18.68 23.47
CA TYR A 222 -9.63 18.68 22.61
C TYR A 222 -8.38 18.60 23.49
N THR A 223 -7.37 17.87 23.03
CA THR A 223 -5.99 17.91 23.49
C THR A 223 -5.18 18.77 22.50
N PRO A 224 -5.33 20.12 22.48
CA PRO A 224 -4.76 20.99 21.43
C PRO A 224 -3.27 21.26 21.67
N TYR A 225 -2.52 20.21 21.98
CA TYR A 225 -1.15 20.25 22.47
C TYR A 225 -0.27 19.10 21.95
N ASP A 226 -0.85 18.05 21.35
CA ASP A 226 -0.09 17.10 20.52
C ASP A 226 0.79 17.86 19.53
N SER A 227 1.99 17.35 19.28
CA SER A 227 3.04 18.01 18.51
C SER A 227 3.85 16.96 17.74
N ASP A 228 4.35 17.32 16.56
CA ASP A 228 4.91 16.44 15.52
C ASP A 228 5.72 15.25 16.06
N ASP A 229 5.21 14.02 15.90
CA ASP A 229 5.77 12.78 16.46
C ASP A 229 6.67 11.99 15.49
N THR A 230 7.40 10.99 16.01
CA THR A 230 8.16 10.05 15.18
C THR A 230 8.17 8.60 15.70
N ILE A 231 7.61 7.69 14.90
CA ILE A 231 7.61 6.23 15.13
C ILE A 231 8.54 5.53 14.12
N LEU A 232 9.54 4.80 14.60
CA LEU A 232 10.53 4.07 13.80
C LEU A 232 10.50 2.57 14.08
N LEU A 233 10.17 1.76 13.08
CA LEU A 233 9.93 0.31 13.21
C LEU A 233 10.90 -0.47 12.32
N ASP A 234 11.72 -1.35 12.91
CA ASP A 234 12.88 -1.99 12.25
C ASP A 234 12.90 -3.52 12.53
N ASN A 235 12.37 -4.34 11.61
CA ASN A 235 12.11 -5.77 11.84
C ASN A 235 11.15 -5.97 13.03
N VAL A 236 9.93 -5.46 12.91
CA VAL A 236 8.90 -5.48 13.98
C VAL A 236 7.71 -6.34 13.56
N ILE A 237 7.28 -7.24 14.45
CA ILE A 237 6.10 -8.08 14.22
C ILE A 237 5.03 -7.65 15.21
N PHE A 238 3.93 -7.10 14.68
CA PHE A 238 2.71 -6.92 15.46
C PHE A 238 2.04 -8.28 15.66
N THR A 239 1.50 -8.52 16.86
CA THR A 239 0.69 -9.71 17.15
C THR A 239 -0.74 -9.31 17.47
N LEU A 240 -1.70 -9.84 16.72
CA LEU A 240 -3.12 -9.87 17.09
C LEU A 240 -3.25 -10.41 18.52
N ASP A 241 -3.62 -9.56 19.48
CA ASP A 241 -3.66 -9.97 20.89
C ASP A 241 -4.96 -10.70 21.22
N ASP A 242 -4.84 -11.78 21.99
CA ASP A 242 -5.93 -12.69 22.36
C ASP A 242 -6.69 -12.17 23.60
N TYR A 243 -6.81 -10.84 23.73
CA TYR A 243 -7.30 -10.16 24.92
C TYR A 243 -8.82 -10.23 25.01
N ALA A 244 -9.30 -11.41 25.42
CA ALA A 244 -10.69 -11.83 25.39
C ALA A 244 -11.70 -10.70 25.72
N ASN A 245 -12.46 -10.30 24.69
CA ASN A 245 -13.54 -9.31 24.68
C ASN A 245 -13.14 -7.81 24.53
N ARG A 246 -11.94 -7.48 24.03
CA ARG A 246 -11.63 -6.14 23.47
C ARG A 246 -11.12 -6.28 22.02
N PRO A 247 -11.84 -5.78 20.99
CA PRO A 247 -11.42 -5.85 19.59
C PRO A 247 -10.67 -4.57 19.16
N GLU A 248 -9.75 -4.08 19.99
CA GLU A 248 -8.93 -2.89 19.68
C GLU A 248 -7.79 -3.30 18.72
N PRO A 249 -7.67 -2.69 17.52
CA PRO A 249 -6.82 -3.24 16.47
C PRO A 249 -5.33 -3.00 16.71
N THR A 250 -4.54 -4.06 16.52
CA THR A 250 -3.09 -4.08 16.79
C THR A 250 -2.30 -3.48 15.63
N GLY A 251 -1.62 -2.36 15.86
CA GLY A 251 -1.00 -1.58 14.80
C GLY A 251 -0.13 -0.44 15.32
N ALA A 252 0.29 0.43 14.39
CA ALA A 252 0.98 1.70 14.65
C ALA A 252 0.00 2.88 14.42
N TYR A 253 0.06 3.88 15.28
CA TYR A 253 -0.84 5.04 15.29
C TYR A 253 -0.03 6.30 15.61
N GLY A 254 -0.30 7.43 14.97
CA GLY A 254 0.13 8.76 15.43
C GLY A 254 -0.82 9.32 16.48
N GLY A 255 -0.77 10.65 16.65
CA GLY A 255 -1.58 11.45 17.55
C GLY A 255 -2.46 12.46 16.79
N LYS A 256 -2.17 13.75 16.97
CA LYS A 256 -2.96 14.89 16.42
C LYS A 256 -2.09 16.04 15.91
N ALA A 257 -0.90 15.71 15.42
CA ALA A 257 0.01 16.65 14.78
C ALA A 257 0.53 16.05 13.45
N ASP A 258 1.49 16.73 12.79
CA ASP A 258 2.05 16.27 11.51
C ASP A 258 3.06 15.13 11.78
N ASP A 259 2.57 13.89 11.93
CA ASP A 259 3.33 12.78 12.54
C ASP A 259 4.02 11.88 11.51
N THR A 260 5.15 11.26 11.90
CA THR A 260 5.96 10.42 10.99
C THR A 260 6.02 8.96 11.44
N ILE A 261 5.45 8.04 10.65
CA ILE A 261 5.49 6.59 10.90
C ILE A 261 6.32 5.88 9.83
N THR A 262 7.51 5.38 10.19
CA THR A 262 8.42 4.72 9.24
C THR A 262 8.71 3.25 9.61
N PHE A 263 8.29 2.34 8.73
CA PHE A 263 8.73 0.95 8.69
C PHE A 263 10.02 0.86 7.87
N ILE A 264 11.13 0.47 8.49
CA ILE A 264 12.51 0.62 7.98
C ILE A 264 13.03 -0.65 7.31
N ASN A 265 12.83 -1.84 7.92
CA ASN A 265 13.44 -3.11 7.47
C ASN A 265 12.48 -4.30 7.66
N GLY A 266 11.28 -4.21 7.08
CA GLY A 266 10.28 -5.26 7.11
C GLY A 266 9.72 -5.62 8.49
N GLY A 267 8.77 -6.55 8.48
CA GLY A 267 7.91 -6.82 9.62
C GLY A 267 6.63 -7.55 9.24
N VAL A 268 5.64 -7.48 10.13
CA VAL A 268 4.21 -7.71 9.82
C VAL A 268 3.37 -6.72 10.62
N VAL A 269 2.48 -6.00 9.95
CA VAL A 269 1.52 -5.07 10.56
C VAL A 269 0.11 -5.29 10.00
N TYR A 270 -0.92 -4.95 10.79
CA TYR A 270 -2.34 -5.17 10.45
C TYR A 270 -3.17 -3.89 10.36
N LEU A 271 -2.73 -2.84 11.05
CA LEU A 271 -3.28 -1.48 10.97
C LEU A 271 -2.15 -0.46 11.06
N VAL A 272 -2.22 0.56 10.21
CA VAL A 272 -1.55 1.84 10.44
C VAL A 272 -2.58 2.95 10.29
N LEU A 273 -2.69 3.82 11.30
CA LEU A 273 -3.35 5.12 11.18
C LEU A 273 -2.25 6.20 11.19
N GLY A 274 -2.44 7.27 10.44
CA GLY A 274 -1.76 8.54 10.66
C GLY A 274 -2.24 9.10 11.99
N GLY A 275 -3.35 9.81 12.00
CA GLY A 275 -3.86 10.49 13.19
C GLY A 275 -4.77 11.64 12.78
N HIS A 276 -4.52 12.83 13.30
CA HIS A 276 -5.03 14.08 12.72
C HIS A 276 -3.86 15.03 12.48
N GLY A 277 -3.62 15.46 11.25
CA GLY A 277 -2.46 16.27 10.90
C GLY A 277 -1.98 15.86 9.52
N ASN A 278 -0.88 16.42 9.02
CA ASN A 278 -0.36 16.08 7.69
C ASN A 278 0.65 14.94 7.83
N ASP A 279 0.17 13.71 7.87
CA ASP A 279 0.93 12.54 8.32
C ASP A 279 1.81 11.91 7.23
N VAL A 280 2.97 11.39 7.62
CA VAL A 280 3.95 10.79 6.71
C VAL A 280 4.19 9.32 7.05
N ILE A 281 3.53 8.43 6.30
CA ILE A 281 3.56 6.98 6.53
C ILE A 281 4.45 6.30 5.46
N THR A 282 5.59 5.74 5.86
CA THR A 282 6.59 5.17 4.92
C THR A 282 6.88 3.68 5.17
N PHE A 283 6.78 2.86 4.11
CA PHE A 283 7.03 1.42 4.14
C PHE A 283 8.25 1.02 3.30
N ASN A 284 9.26 0.39 3.92
CA ASN A 284 10.55 0.02 3.29
C ASN A 284 10.99 -1.43 3.55
N ASP A 285 11.91 -1.89 2.69
CA ASP A 285 12.69 -3.14 2.75
C ASP A 285 11.88 -4.40 3.14
N GLY A 286 10.66 -4.53 2.60
CA GLY A 286 9.88 -5.77 2.58
C GLY A 286 8.84 -5.89 3.70
N GLU A 287 8.27 -4.77 4.15
CA GLU A 287 7.17 -4.77 5.13
C GLU A 287 5.93 -5.51 4.61
N ILE A 288 5.18 -6.18 5.49
CA ILE A 288 4.00 -6.97 5.11
C ILE A 288 2.78 -6.44 5.83
N VAL A 289 1.83 -5.90 5.06
CA VAL A 289 0.55 -5.43 5.58
C VAL A 289 -0.52 -6.49 5.28
N GLU A 290 -0.86 -7.27 6.30
CA GLU A 290 -1.82 -8.38 6.22
C GLU A 290 -3.22 -7.95 6.66
N PRO A 291 -4.29 -8.58 6.13
CA PRO A 291 -5.64 -8.30 6.58
C PRO A 291 -5.92 -9.07 7.88
N CYS A 292 -6.49 -8.40 8.89
CA CYS A 292 -6.86 -9.05 10.14
C CYS A 292 -7.71 -10.32 9.93
N SER A 293 -7.27 -11.43 10.51
CA SER A 293 -8.04 -12.67 10.49
C SER A 293 -9.32 -12.57 11.32
N TYR A 294 -10.41 -13.19 10.86
CA TYR A 294 -11.63 -13.37 11.65
C TYR A 294 -11.32 -14.12 12.96
N LEU A 295 -11.83 -13.61 14.09
CA LEU A 295 -11.96 -14.42 15.29
C LEU A 295 -12.93 -15.58 15.02
N ASP A 296 -12.60 -16.76 15.53
CA ASP A 296 -13.16 -18.05 15.10
C ASP A 296 -14.69 -18.18 15.36
N GLY A 297 -15.49 -17.75 14.37
CA GLY A 297 -16.96 -17.76 14.41
C GLY A 297 -17.65 -16.41 14.17
N GLU A 298 -16.92 -15.30 14.14
CA GLU A 298 -17.46 -14.00 13.73
C GLU A 298 -17.70 -13.94 12.21
N THR A 299 -18.70 -13.15 11.80
CA THR A 299 -19.10 -13.02 10.37
C THR A 299 -18.89 -11.61 9.81
N GLN A 300 -18.26 -10.74 10.58
CA GLN A 300 -17.87 -9.39 10.17
C GLN A 300 -16.35 -9.33 10.05
N LYS A 301 -15.85 -8.74 8.96
CA LYS A 301 -14.45 -8.28 8.84
C LYS A 301 -14.22 -7.33 10.03
N LEU A 302 -13.03 -7.33 10.64
CA LEU A 302 -12.62 -6.15 11.40
C LEU A 302 -12.46 -5.02 10.38
N SER A 303 -13.45 -4.12 10.32
CA SER A 303 -13.50 -3.01 9.34
C SER A 303 -12.23 -2.14 9.35
N TRP A 304 -11.58 -2.13 10.51
CA TRP A 304 -10.49 -1.26 10.94
C TRP A 304 -9.10 -1.63 10.47
N CYS A 305 -8.90 -2.70 9.67
CA CYS A 305 -7.56 -3.17 9.33
C CYS A 305 -7.16 -2.75 7.91
N GLY A 306 -6.12 -1.93 7.82
CA GLY A 306 -5.68 -1.22 6.61
C GLY A 306 -4.54 -0.23 6.87
N ILE A 307 -4.31 0.66 5.91
CA ILE A 307 -3.47 1.85 6.06
C ILE A 307 -4.40 3.04 5.88
N TYR A 308 -4.44 3.94 6.83
CA TYR A 308 -5.25 5.14 6.78
C TYR A 308 -4.38 6.35 7.07
N GLY A 309 -4.67 7.47 6.41
CA GLY A 309 -4.24 8.80 6.86
C GLY A 309 -5.00 9.18 8.13
N ASP A 310 -6.04 10.00 7.98
CA ASP A 310 -6.95 10.42 9.06
C ASP A 310 -7.71 9.25 9.75
N VAL A 311 -8.20 9.53 10.96
CA VAL A 311 -8.98 8.63 11.82
C VAL A 311 -10.38 8.34 11.24
N TYR A 312 -10.74 7.05 11.17
CA TYR A 312 -12.05 6.61 10.68
C TYR A 312 -13.22 6.96 11.64
N TYR A 313 -13.85 8.14 11.46
CA TYR A 313 -15.04 8.53 12.20
C TYR A 313 -16.20 9.05 11.32
N GLU A 314 -17.24 8.21 11.13
CA GLU A 314 -18.51 8.53 10.44
C GLU A 314 -19.37 9.64 11.13
N ALA A 315 -18.81 10.35 12.11
CA ALA A 315 -19.52 11.31 12.97
C ALA A 315 -18.93 12.72 12.95
N GLU A 316 -17.84 12.99 12.23
CA GLU A 316 -17.28 14.33 12.15
C GLU A 316 -18.27 15.32 11.52
N PRO A 317 -18.52 16.49 12.15
CA PRO A 317 -19.76 17.23 11.92
C PRO A 317 -19.63 18.27 10.80
N ASP A 318 -19.60 17.80 9.54
CA ASP A 318 -19.47 18.60 8.31
C ASP A 318 -18.06 19.20 8.14
N PRO A 319 -17.30 18.85 7.06
CA PRO A 319 -15.90 19.26 6.89
C PRO A 319 -15.70 20.78 6.79
N SER A 320 -16.78 21.56 6.62
CA SER A 320 -16.72 23.02 6.73
C SER A 320 -16.56 23.56 8.16
N THR A 321 -16.56 22.70 9.20
CA THR A 321 -16.55 23.15 10.61
C THR A 321 -15.22 23.02 11.34
N ILE A 322 -14.36 22.04 11.01
CA ILE A 322 -13.02 21.87 11.62
C ILE A 322 -11.93 21.60 10.54
N PRO A 323 -11.50 22.60 9.75
CA PRO A 323 -10.44 22.43 8.74
C PRO A 323 -9.02 22.36 9.34
N SER A 324 -8.85 21.64 10.45
CA SER A 324 -7.58 21.51 11.18
C SER A 324 -7.49 20.20 11.99
N THR A 325 -8.23 19.18 11.55
CA THR A 325 -8.18 17.78 12.04
C THR A 325 -8.24 16.78 10.88
N HIS A 326 -8.09 17.29 9.65
CA HIS A 326 -8.09 16.55 8.39
C HIS A 326 -6.80 16.98 7.66
N GLY A 327 -5.99 16.03 7.23
CA GLY A 327 -4.60 16.22 6.78
C GLY A 327 -4.43 16.28 5.27
N ASP A 328 -3.31 16.83 4.77
CA ASP A 328 -2.81 16.53 3.43
C ASP A 328 -1.74 15.39 3.54
N ASP A 329 -2.15 14.12 3.57
CA ASP A 329 -1.30 13.00 4.03
C ASP A 329 -0.37 12.41 2.95
N GLU A 330 0.83 11.95 3.32
CA GLU A 330 1.81 11.34 2.40
C GLU A 330 2.17 9.87 2.75
N ILE A 331 1.57 8.93 2.01
CA ILE A 331 1.78 7.48 2.14
C ILE A 331 2.78 6.97 1.08
N PHE A 332 3.97 6.56 1.51
CA PHE A 332 5.08 6.09 0.66
C PHE A 332 5.30 4.58 0.75
N LEU A 333 4.88 3.84 -0.28
CA LEU A 333 5.20 2.41 -0.42
C LEU A 333 6.47 2.25 -1.27
N ASN A 334 7.63 2.03 -0.63
CA ASN A 334 8.92 1.87 -1.32
C ASN A 334 9.24 0.39 -1.61
N ASP A 335 9.14 -0.49 -0.61
CA ASP A 335 9.24 -1.95 -0.76
C ASP A 335 8.37 -2.62 0.32
N ALA A 336 7.22 -3.15 -0.09
CA ALA A 336 6.20 -3.72 0.79
C ALA A 336 5.31 -4.74 0.06
N THR A 337 4.62 -5.60 0.82
CA THR A 337 3.54 -6.47 0.33
C THR A 337 2.22 -6.04 0.96
N ILE A 338 1.29 -5.53 0.15
CA ILE A 338 -0.03 -5.04 0.57
C ILE A 338 -1.10 -6.02 0.11
N ALA A 339 -1.74 -6.72 1.04
CA ALA A 339 -2.59 -7.86 0.73
C ALA A 339 -4.03 -7.74 1.30
N GLY A 340 -4.99 -7.37 0.45
CA GLY A 340 -6.41 -7.53 0.78
C GLY A 340 -6.97 -6.54 1.80
N ILE A 341 -6.33 -5.38 1.94
CA ILE A 341 -6.69 -4.30 2.87
C ILE A 341 -7.25 -3.08 2.12
N GLU A 342 -7.83 -2.14 2.88
CA GLU A 342 -8.02 -0.77 2.41
C GLU A 342 -6.71 0.02 2.62
N LEU A 343 -6.38 0.87 1.66
CA LEU A 343 -5.50 2.03 1.80
C LEU A 343 -6.37 3.25 1.47
N ASN A 344 -6.52 4.20 2.39
CA ASN A 344 -7.41 5.37 2.27
C ASN A 344 -6.73 6.60 2.92
N GLY A 345 -6.79 7.78 2.29
CA GLY A 345 -6.32 9.04 2.89
C GLY A 345 -7.39 9.70 3.78
N ASN A 346 -8.65 9.62 3.35
CA ASN A 346 -9.93 10.01 3.97
C ASN A 346 -10.43 11.42 3.65
N HIS A 347 -9.79 12.48 4.15
CA HIS A 347 -10.21 13.88 3.96
C HIS A 347 -8.97 14.77 3.87
N GLY A 348 -8.60 15.19 2.66
CA GLY A 348 -7.29 15.81 2.47
C GLY A 348 -6.94 16.17 1.03
N SER A 349 -5.64 16.37 0.79
CA SER A 349 -5.07 16.47 -0.55
C SER A 349 -4.00 15.39 -0.74
N ASP A 350 -4.45 14.14 -0.62
CA ASP A 350 -3.61 13.04 -0.17
C ASP A 350 -2.67 12.51 -1.26
N LEU A 351 -1.53 11.97 -0.84
CA LEU A 351 -0.49 11.42 -1.71
C LEU A 351 -0.26 9.95 -1.39
N VAL A 352 -0.51 9.09 -2.37
CA VAL A 352 -0.10 7.68 -2.31
C VAL A 352 0.95 7.43 -3.39
N GLN A 353 2.20 7.17 -3.00
CA GLN A 353 3.27 6.83 -3.95
C GLN A 353 3.65 5.34 -3.84
N ILE A 354 3.44 4.60 -4.93
CA ILE A 354 3.73 3.18 -5.05
C ILE A 354 4.94 2.96 -5.93
N LYS A 355 6.05 2.54 -5.33
CA LYS A 355 7.30 2.22 -6.04
C LYS A 355 7.48 0.74 -6.28
N LYS A 356 8.38 0.42 -7.21
CA LYS A 356 8.96 -0.91 -7.32
C LYS A 356 9.91 -1.19 -6.13
N PRO A 357 9.82 -2.35 -5.46
CA PRO A 357 9.20 -3.59 -5.92
C PRO A 357 7.85 -3.95 -5.24
N VAL A 358 7.07 -2.97 -4.77
CA VAL A 358 5.83 -3.20 -4.01
C VAL A 358 4.88 -4.21 -4.69
N ILE A 359 4.41 -5.17 -3.91
CA ILE A 359 3.48 -6.23 -4.34
C ILE A 359 2.07 -5.87 -3.85
N LEU A 360 1.17 -5.56 -4.78
CA LEU A 360 -0.27 -5.42 -4.52
C LEU A 360 -0.96 -6.78 -4.76
N TYR A 361 -1.61 -7.36 -3.75
CA TYR A 361 -2.26 -8.67 -3.84
C TYR A 361 -3.78 -8.58 -3.73
N SER A 362 -4.48 -8.71 -4.87
CA SER A 362 -5.94 -8.77 -4.95
C SER A 362 -6.43 -10.18 -5.27
N SER A 363 -7.41 -10.67 -4.50
CA SER A 363 -7.96 -12.03 -4.54
C SER A 363 -9.42 -12.01 -5.00
N THR A 364 -9.66 -12.56 -6.19
CA THR A 364 -10.94 -12.56 -6.95
C THR A 364 -12.17 -13.20 -6.28
N VAL A 365 -12.10 -13.56 -5.00
CA VAL A 365 -13.15 -14.26 -4.25
C VAL A 365 -13.37 -13.73 -2.83
N THR A 366 -12.38 -13.09 -2.19
CA THR A 366 -12.45 -12.79 -0.73
C THR A 366 -11.75 -11.51 -0.27
N TYR A 367 -10.65 -11.08 -0.91
CA TYR A 367 -9.80 -10.00 -0.38
C TYR A 367 -9.24 -9.13 -1.53
N THR A 368 -9.84 -7.97 -1.77
CA THR A 368 -9.31 -6.96 -2.71
C THR A 368 -8.40 -5.99 -1.95
N THR A 369 -7.18 -5.73 -2.43
CA THR A 369 -6.46 -4.51 -2.00
C THR A 369 -7.13 -3.34 -2.72
N ARG A 370 -7.50 -2.30 -1.96
CA ARG A 370 -8.05 -1.06 -2.51
C ARG A 370 -7.16 0.11 -2.17
N ILE A 371 -7.11 1.09 -3.07
CA ILE A 371 -6.34 2.32 -2.96
C ILE A 371 -7.30 3.45 -3.28
N ASP A 372 -7.77 4.09 -2.22
CA ASP A 372 -8.80 5.13 -2.18
C ASP A 372 -8.10 6.45 -1.80
N GLY A 373 -8.42 7.57 -2.43
CA GLY A 373 -7.99 8.89 -1.96
C GLY A 373 -8.80 9.24 -0.72
N GLY A 374 -9.94 9.89 -0.91
CA GLY A 374 -10.89 10.14 0.17
C GLY A 374 -12.32 10.27 -0.30
N ASP A 375 -12.74 11.50 -0.61
CA ASP A 375 -14.14 11.91 -0.60
C ASP A 375 -14.87 11.74 -1.94
N ASP A 376 -14.44 12.40 -3.03
CA ASP A 376 -14.86 12.05 -4.40
C ASP A 376 -13.75 12.13 -5.48
N ARG A 377 -13.93 12.86 -6.57
CA ARG A 377 -12.96 12.99 -7.68
C ARG A 377 -13.03 14.36 -8.36
N SER A 378 -13.48 15.38 -7.63
CA SER A 378 -13.73 16.73 -8.09
C SER A 378 -13.07 17.75 -7.14
N ALA A 379 -11.97 18.37 -7.61
CA ALA A 379 -11.22 19.44 -6.92
C ALA A 379 -12.01 20.77 -6.75
N ALA A 380 -13.17 20.75 -6.09
CA ALA A 380 -14.14 21.87 -6.03
C ALA A 380 -14.28 22.49 -4.62
N ASP A 381 -14.20 21.65 -3.62
CA ASP A 381 -13.97 21.86 -2.16
C ASP A 381 -12.48 22.15 -1.85
N THR A 382 -11.58 21.73 -2.76
CA THR A 382 -10.10 21.83 -2.72
C THR A 382 -9.37 20.73 -1.97
N PHE A 383 -10.06 19.62 -1.69
CA PHE A 383 -9.44 18.33 -1.47
C PHE A 383 -9.01 17.75 -2.85
N VAL A 384 -7.79 17.20 -2.95
CA VAL A 384 -7.12 16.89 -4.24
C VAL A 384 -6.13 15.73 -4.12
N ASP A 385 -6.59 14.54 -4.46
CA ASP A 385 -5.85 13.30 -4.22
C ASP A 385 -4.95 12.89 -5.40
N ARG A 386 -3.80 12.31 -5.06
CA ARG A 386 -2.70 12.00 -5.98
C ARG A 386 -2.14 10.58 -5.80
N LEU A 387 -2.46 9.68 -6.72
CA LEU A 387 -1.88 8.35 -6.79
C LEU A 387 -0.71 8.31 -7.79
N ILE A 388 0.51 8.02 -7.34
CA ILE A 388 1.72 7.99 -8.16
C ILE A 388 2.31 6.57 -8.22
N PHE A 389 2.26 5.95 -9.39
CA PHE A 389 3.04 4.73 -9.70
C PHE A 389 4.41 5.12 -10.27
N ASP A 390 5.48 4.79 -9.54
CA ASP A 390 6.84 5.28 -9.81
C ASP A 390 7.84 4.11 -9.98
N GLU A 391 8.39 3.94 -11.19
CA GLU A 391 9.08 2.72 -11.65
C GLU A 391 8.27 1.39 -11.54
N TRP A 392 7.04 1.43 -11.04
CA TRP A 392 6.21 0.25 -10.75
C TRP A 392 5.74 -0.47 -12.02
N THR A 393 5.51 -1.78 -11.95
CA THR A 393 5.06 -2.57 -13.11
C THR A 393 4.18 -3.72 -12.69
N GLY A 394 2.97 -3.78 -13.23
CA GLY A 394 1.99 -4.83 -12.91
C GLY A 394 0.60 -4.51 -13.42
N ASP A 395 -0.34 -5.39 -13.07
CA ASP A 395 -1.74 -5.32 -13.48
C ASP A 395 -2.62 -5.02 -12.26
N VAL A 396 -3.54 -4.05 -12.37
CA VAL A 396 -4.48 -3.65 -11.31
C VAL A 396 -5.95 -3.76 -11.79
N ASN A 397 -6.91 -3.32 -10.98
CA ASN A 397 -8.30 -3.06 -11.41
C ASN A 397 -8.58 -1.58 -11.20
N GLY A 398 -9.27 -0.92 -12.13
CA GLY A 398 -9.70 0.47 -11.94
C GLY A 398 -10.82 0.57 -10.91
N ALA A 399 -11.60 -0.49 -10.72
CA ALA A 399 -12.55 -0.62 -9.61
C ALA A 399 -11.90 -0.84 -8.22
N ASP A 400 -10.58 -1.05 -8.16
CA ASP A 400 -9.80 -1.08 -6.90
C ASP A 400 -9.03 0.25 -6.66
N LEU A 401 -9.10 1.22 -7.61
CA LEU A 401 -8.55 2.57 -7.49
C LEU A 401 -9.70 3.59 -7.41
N LEU A 402 -10.00 4.09 -6.21
CA LEU A 402 -11.17 4.90 -5.92
C LEU A 402 -10.76 6.35 -5.57
N ASN A 403 -11.61 7.32 -5.89
CA ASN A 403 -11.49 8.71 -5.46
C ASN A 403 -10.09 9.33 -5.73
N TRP A 404 -9.78 9.63 -7.01
CA TRP A 404 -8.48 10.20 -7.41
C TRP A 404 -8.61 11.31 -8.47
N GLU A 405 -8.44 12.57 -8.08
CA GLU A 405 -8.27 13.71 -8.99
C GLU A 405 -7.12 13.48 -9.97
N THR A 406 -6.00 12.95 -9.48
CA THR A 406 -4.76 12.85 -10.25
C THR A 406 -4.12 11.48 -10.10
N ILE A 407 -3.99 10.74 -11.21
CA ILE A 407 -3.25 9.48 -11.25
C ILE A 407 -2.02 9.65 -12.15
N VAL A 408 -0.83 9.31 -11.67
CA VAL A 408 0.44 9.54 -12.36
C VAL A 408 1.21 8.24 -12.55
N PHE A 409 1.57 7.92 -13.79
CA PHE A 409 2.55 6.87 -14.11
C PHE A 409 3.89 7.53 -14.45
N ASP A 410 4.93 7.26 -13.66
CA ASP A 410 6.18 8.02 -13.65
C ASP A 410 7.46 7.16 -13.73
N ASN A 411 8.55 7.79 -14.18
CA ASN A 411 9.91 7.24 -14.29
C ASN A 411 10.06 5.88 -15.00
N GLY A 412 9.13 5.51 -15.88
CA GLY A 412 9.15 4.24 -16.60
C GLY A 412 8.21 3.17 -16.03
N ALA A 413 7.27 3.54 -15.17
CA ALA A 413 6.22 2.65 -14.70
C ALA A 413 5.38 2.09 -15.86
N ALA A 414 4.96 0.83 -15.79
CA ALA A 414 4.22 0.14 -16.84
C ALA A 414 3.00 -0.59 -16.26
N ILE A 415 1.81 0.01 -16.42
CA ILE A 415 0.56 -0.45 -15.80
C ILE A 415 -0.35 -1.05 -16.88
N SER A 416 -1.02 -2.16 -16.54
CA SER A 416 -2.21 -2.68 -17.23
C SER A 416 -3.40 -2.70 -16.27
N PHE A 417 -4.63 -2.71 -16.79
CA PHE A 417 -5.83 -2.95 -15.99
C PHE A 417 -6.52 -4.25 -16.46
N ASN A 418 -7.04 -5.05 -15.52
CA ASN A 418 -7.71 -6.31 -15.82
C ASN A 418 -9.24 -6.15 -16.07
N ASP A 419 -9.80 -5.00 -15.71
CA ASP A 419 -11.19 -4.63 -15.85
C ASP A 419 -11.40 -3.56 -16.95
N SER A 420 -12.65 -3.16 -17.17
CA SER A 420 -13.03 -2.36 -18.35
C SER A 420 -12.90 -0.85 -18.20
N SER A 421 -12.55 -0.33 -17.02
CA SER A 421 -12.64 1.10 -16.76
C SER A 421 -11.82 1.58 -15.57
N LEU A 422 -11.30 2.81 -15.67
CA LEU A 422 -10.73 3.62 -14.58
C LEU A 422 -11.53 4.91 -14.46
N GLU A 423 -11.82 5.34 -13.24
CA GLU A 423 -12.37 6.67 -12.93
C GLU A 423 -11.25 7.57 -12.40
N THR A 424 -11.23 8.85 -12.80
CA THR A 424 -10.22 9.83 -12.34
C THR A 424 -10.71 11.27 -12.64
N GLY A 425 -10.00 12.28 -12.15
CA GLY A 425 -10.34 13.70 -12.30
C GLY A 425 -10.75 14.12 -13.72
N THR A 426 -11.76 14.98 -13.77
CA THR A 426 -12.44 15.37 -15.01
C THR A 426 -12.29 16.85 -15.35
N GLU A 427 -11.71 17.61 -14.41
CA GLU A 427 -11.77 19.06 -14.32
C GLU A 427 -10.72 19.73 -15.23
N PRO A 428 -11.02 20.89 -15.83
CA PRO A 428 -10.08 21.61 -16.67
C PRO A 428 -9.14 22.48 -15.81
N GLY A 429 -7.83 22.23 -15.89
CA GLY A 429 -6.84 23.09 -15.24
C GLY A 429 -5.61 22.33 -14.77
N VAL A 430 -5.03 22.83 -13.69
CA VAL A 430 -4.00 22.15 -12.87
C VAL A 430 -4.27 22.47 -11.40
N ASP A 431 -3.89 21.53 -10.54
CA ASP A 431 -3.73 21.77 -9.10
C ASP A 431 -2.73 22.94 -8.89
N PRO A 432 -3.08 23.97 -8.09
CA PRO A 432 -2.18 25.08 -7.79
C PRO A 432 -0.92 24.68 -7.01
N ASN A 433 -0.94 23.57 -6.25
CA ASN A 433 0.15 23.14 -5.37
C ASN A 433 1.23 22.39 -6.16
N THR A 434 0.87 21.34 -6.89
CA THR A 434 1.81 20.52 -7.69
C THR A 434 1.97 20.96 -9.15
N SER A 435 1.07 21.82 -9.67
CA SER A 435 0.95 22.14 -11.10
C SER A 435 0.65 20.94 -12.01
N LEU A 436 0.09 19.85 -11.47
CA LEU A 436 -0.38 18.68 -12.24
C LEU A 436 -1.83 18.87 -12.70
N PRO A 437 -2.19 18.45 -13.94
CA PRO A 437 -3.57 18.48 -14.40
C PRO A 437 -4.40 17.29 -13.90
N TYR A 438 -5.67 17.54 -13.59
CA TYR A 438 -6.62 16.54 -13.09
C TYR A 438 -6.97 15.49 -14.16
N GLY A 439 -6.75 14.21 -13.82
CA GLY A 439 -6.96 13.01 -14.65
C GLY A 439 -5.76 12.05 -14.64
N LEU A 440 -5.71 11.13 -15.59
CA LEU A 440 -4.60 10.19 -15.75
C LEU A 440 -3.44 10.82 -16.53
N ILE A 441 -2.24 10.84 -15.93
CA ILE A 441 -0.99 11.36 -16.51
C ILE A 441 -0.02 10.20 -16.73
N VAL A 442 0.46 10.02 -17.97
CA VAL A 442 1.48 9.03 -18.31
C VAL A 442 2.73 9.76 -18.79
N ARG A 443 3.83 9.76 -18.03
CA ARG A 443 5.01 10.62 -18.29
C ARG A 443 6.36 9.91 -18.13
N ASN A 444 7.45 10.61 -18.42
CA ASN A 444 8.84 10.19 -18.12
C ASN A 444 9.23 8.76 -18.55
N GLY A 445 8.71 8.30 -19.69
CA GLY A 445 8.99 6.97 -20.25
C GLY A 445 8.05 5.85 -19.82
N SER A 446 7.08 6.14 -18.94
CA SER A 446 6.05 5.20 -18.48
C SER A 446 5.06 4.81 -19.59
N SER A 447 4.33 3.71 -19.39
CA SER A 447 3.24 3.31 -20.30
C SER A 447 1.95 2.82 -19.63
N LEU A 448 0.83 3.24 -20.22
CA LEU A 448 -0.47 2.59 -20.07
C LEU A 448 -0.59 1.50 -21.14
N ASN A 449 -0.83 0.26 -20.72
CA ASN A 449 -0.83 -0.93 -21.59
C ASN A 449 -2.20 -1.62 -21.54
N GLN A 450 -3.04 -1.45 -22.58
CA GLN A 450 -4.43 -1.91 -22.57
C GLN A 450 -4.77 -2.75 -23.80
N TYR A 451 -5.00 -4.05 -23.56
CA TYR A 451 -5.11 -5.06 -24.62
C TYR A 451 -6.56 -5.53 -24.87
N HIS A 452 -7.54 -4.76 -24.39
CA HIS A 452 -8.97 -4.91 -24.62
C HIS A 452 -9.66 -3.55 -24.52
N ASP A 453 -10.93 -3.48 -24.93
CA ASP A 453 -11.75 -2.28 -24.77
C ASP A 453 -11.68 -1.76 -23.33
N PHE A 454 -11.40 -0.46 -23.17
CA PHE A 454 -11.17 0.17 -21.87
C PHE A 454 -11.65 1.63 -21.87
N GLN A 455 -12.21 2.09 -20.77
CA GLN A 455 -12.68 3.47 -20.60
C GLN A 455 -11.96 4.19 -19.45
N ILE A 456 -11.28 5.29 -19.76
CA ILE A 456 -10.90 6.30 -18.76
C ILE A 456 -12.07 7.27 -18.65
N ASP A 457 -12.83 7.20 -17.56
CA ASP A 457 -13.80 8.24 -17.21
C ASP A 457 -13.10 9.38 -16.48
N GLY A 458 -12.55 10.31 -17.26
CA GLY A 458 -11.63 11.36 -16.82
C GLY A 458 -10.84 11.93 -18.01
N ASN A 459 -9.88 12.82 -17.73
CA ASN A 459 -8.92 13.29 -18.75
C ASN A 459 -7.75 12.30 -18.90
N LEU A 460 -7.08 12.34 -20.06
CA LEU A 460 -5.83 11.61 -20.31
C LEU A 460 -4.72 12.55 -20.85
N TYR A 461 -3.61 12.60 -20.12
CA TYR A 461 -2.40 13.35 -20.46
C TYR A 461 -1.27 12.39 -20.87
N ASN A 462 -1.12 12.18 -22.18
CA ASN A 462 -0.09 11.30 -22.75
C ASN A 462 1.22 12.06 -22.99
N TYR A 463 2.11 12.04 -22.01
CA TYR A 463 3.47 12.61 -22.09
C TYR A 463 4.56 11.54 -22.22
N ALA A 464 4.17 10.27 -22.42
CA ALA A 464 5.07 9.16 -22.68
C ALA A 464 4.42 8.17 -23.66
N ARG A 465 3.75 7.11 -23.20
CA ARG A 465 3.30 6.03 -24.08
C ARG A 465 1.95 5.41 -23.71
N VAL A 466 1.04 5.37 -24.68
CA VAL A 466 -0.18 4.56 -24.64
C VAL A 466 0.00 3.39 -25.61
N ASN A 467 -0.26 2.17 -25.16
CA ASN A 467 -0.01 0.94 -25.92
C ASN A 467 -1.20 -0.03 -25.89
N THR A 468 -1.75 -0.33 -27.07
CA THR A 468 -2.74 -1.40 -27.24
C THR A 468 -2.20 -2.62 -28.01
N GLN A 469 -0.92 -2.59 -28.43
CA GLN A 469 -0.31 -3.63 -29.25
C GLN A 469 -0.09 -4.93 -28.45
N ASP A 470 -1.05 -5.85 -28.54
CA ASP A 470 -0.99 -7.21 -27.97
C ASP A 470 -0.42 -8.25 -28.96
N GLY A 471 -0.36 -7.90 -30.25
CA GLY A 471 0.14 -8.71 -31.34
C GLY A 471 -0.84 -9.75 -31.88
N ASN A 472 -2.10 -9.77 -31.43
CA ASN A 472 -3.09 -10.79 -31.74
C ASN A 472 -4.18 -10.33 -32.73
N ARG A 473 -5.33 -9.82 -32.27
CA ARG A 473 -6.44 -9.44 -33.16
C ARG A 473 -6.80 -7.97 -32.95
N PRO A 474 -6.47 -7.09 -33.93
CA PRO A 474 -6.82 -5.68 -33.87
C PRO A 474 -8.32 -5.46 -33.63
N GLY A 475 -8.64 -4.44 -32.86
CA GLY A 475 -10.01 -4.01 -32.59
C GLY A 475 -10.22 -3.24 -31.29
N THR A 476 -9.20 -3.10 -30.44
CA THR A 476 -9.30 -2.50 -29.11
C THR A 476 -9.69 -1.03 -29.18
N ALA A 477 -10.75 -0.65 -28.45
CA ALA A 477 -11.17 0.73 -28.26
C ALA A 477 -10.69 1.26 -26.90
N LEU A 478 -9.68 2.13 -26.90
CA LEU A 478 -9.36 2.94 -25.71
C LEU A 478 -10.21 4.21 -25.74
N THR A 479 -11.12 4.35 -24.79
CA THR A 479 -12.06 5.48 -24.70
C THR A 479 -11.64 6.44 -23.59
N VAL A 480 -11.63 7.74 -23.88
CA VAL A 480 -11.44 8.83 -22.92
C VAL A 480 -12.73 9.66 -22.92
N THR A 481 -13.43 9.76 -21.78
CA THR A 481 -14.73 10.46 -21.72
C THR A 481 -14.60 11.99 -21.68
N LYS A 482 -13.42 12.50 -21.28
CA LYS A 482 -13.09 13.92 -21.28
C LYS A 482 -12.01 14.20 -22.34
N ASN A 483 -11.02 15.04 -22.02
CA ASN A 483 -10.05 15.53 -22.98
C ASN A 483 -8.83 14.62 -23.08
N TYR A 484 -8.23 14.57 -24.27
CA TYR A 484 -6.94 13.92 -24.51
C TYR A 484 -5.88 14.97 -24.88
N VAL A 485 -4.87 15.10 -24.04
CA VAL A 485 -3.77 16.06 -24.19
C VAL A 485 -2.47 15.28 -24.34
N SER A 486 -1.57 15.74 -25.21
CA SER A 486 -0.32 15.04 -25.47
C SER A 486 0.82 16.00 -25.79
N ASP A 487 1.99 15.79 -25.18
CA ASP A 487 3.21 16.54 -25.47
C ASP A 487 4.28 15.58 -25.99
N ASN A 488 4.17 15.25 -27.27
CA ASN A 488 5.03 14.29 -27.98
C ASN A 488 4.86 12.84 -27.51
N GLY A 489 3.75 12.52 -26.85
CA GLY A 489 3.41 11.17 -26.43
C GLY A 489 3.19 10.22 -27.61
N GLU A 490 3.44 8.94 -27.36
CA GLU A 490 3.31 7.85 -28.34
C GLU A 490 1.96 7.14 -28.19
N LEU A 491 1.36 6.74 -29.30
CA LEU A 491 0.16 5.90 -29.36
C LEU A 491 0.44 4.68 -30.24
N HIS A 492 0.52 3.51 -29.62
CA HIS A 492 0.83 2.24 -30.27
C HIS A 492 -0.45 1.44 -30.49
N LEU A 493 -0.79 1.17 -31.76
CA LEU A 493 -2.00 0.46 -32.19
C LEU A 493 -1.66 -0.76 -33.05
N ASP A 494 -2.39 -1.85 -32.89
CA ASP A 494 -2.40 -2.94 -33.88
C ASP A 494 -3.45 -2.65 -34.98
N THR A 495 -3.13 -2.99 -36.23
CA THR A 495 -4.04 -2.81 -37.37
C THR A 495 -3.94 -3.94 -38.38
N TYR A 496 -5.08 -4.40 -38.89
CA TYR A 496 -5.15 -5.29 -40.05
C TYR A 496 -5.09 -4.46 -41.34
N LEU A 497 -3.89 -4.13 -41.81
CA LEU A 497 -3.69 -3.27 -42.99
C LEU A 497 -4.25 -3.92 -44.26
N ASN A 498 -5.40 -3.43 -44.73
CA ASN A 498 -6.06 -3.87 -45.96
C ASN A 498 -6.82 -2.71 -46.64
N ASP A 499 -7.97 -2.98 -47.27
CA ASP A 499 -8.79 -2.07 -48.08
C ASP A 499 -9.75 -1.17 -47.29
N ALA A 500 -9.53 -1.04 -45.98
CA ALA A 500 -10.44 -0.47 -44.97
C ALA A 500 -11.79 -1.19 -44.78
N SER A 501 -12.40 -1.75 -45.83
CA SER A 501 -13.71 -2.43 -45.73
C SER A 501 -13.70 -3.70 -44.87
N THR A 502 -12.52 -4.29 -44.69
CA THR A 502 -12.26 -5.49 -43.88
C THR A 502 -11.18 -5.28 -42.83
N SER A 503 -10.68 -4.05 -42.67
CA SER A 503 -9.65 -3.72 -41.68
C SER A 503 -10.28 -3.51 -40.31
N GLN A 504 -9.89 -4.32 -39.34
CA GLN A 504 -9.98 -3.94 -37.94
C GLN A 504 -8.71 -3.17 -37.56
N SER A 505 -8.85 -2.24 -36.62
CA SER A 505 -7.75 -1.54 -35.98
C SER A 505 -8.10 -1.34 -34.52
N ASP A 506 -7.08 -1.31 -33.68
CA ASP A 506 -7.20 -0.59 -32.42
C ASP A 506 -7.33 0.91 -32.72
N HIS A 507 -7.96 1.63 -31.80
CA HIS A 507 -8.19 3.07 -31.96
C HIS A 507 -8.39 3.76 -30.60
N LEU A 508 -7.96 5.02 -30.56
CA LEU A 508 -8.31 5.96 -29.49
C LEU A 508 -9.66 6.60 -29.81
N VAL A 509 -10.56 6.70 -28.83
CA VAL A 509 -11.84 7.42 -28.90
C VAL A 509 -11.83 8.51 -27.84
N VAL A 510 -11.94 9.76 -28.24
CA VAL A 510 -11.97 10.92 -27.34
C VAL A 510 -13.34 11.57 -27.42
N GLN A 511 -14.10 11.55 -26.33
CA GLN A 511 -15.45 12.13 -26.30
C GLN A 511 -15.43 13.65 -26.06
N GLY A 512 -14.39 14.17 -25.39
CA GLY A 512 -14.09 15.59 -25.28
C GLY A 512 -13.14 16.10 -26.37
N ASP A 513 -12.34 17.10 -26.02
CA ASP A 513 -11.43 17.77 -26.94
C ASP A 513 -10.05 17.09 -27.00
N THR A 514 -9.29 17.33 -28.07
CA THR A 514 -7.88 16.93 -28.18
C THR A 514 -6.97 18.14 -28.29
N SER A 515 -5.76 18.07 -27.73
CA SER A 515 -4.73 19.11 -27.94
C SER A 515 -3.30 18.56 -27.88
N GLY A 516 -2.36 19.35 -28.40
CA GLY A 516 -0.93 18.99 -28.45
C GLY A 516 -0.56 18.05 -29.60
N ASN A 517 0.50 17.24 -29.41
CA ASN A 517 1.16 16.44 -30.46
C ASN A 517 1.28 14.97 -30.06
N THR A 518 0.80 14.03 -30.89
CA THR A 518 0.96 12.57 -30.68
C THR A 518 1.59 11.88 -31.88
N THR A 519 2.53 10.97 -31.61
CA THR A 519 3.11 10.07 -32.62
C THR A 519 2.41 8.71 -32.59
N ILE A 520 1.75 8.32 -33.69
CA ILE A 520 1.08 7.03 -33.83
C ILE A 520 2.04 6.01 -34.47
N TYR A 521 2.22 4.86 -33.83
CA TYR A 521 2.89 3.70 -34.41
C TYR A 521 1.88 2.59 -34.69
N ILE A 522 1.87 2.10 -35.93
CA ILE A 522 0.96 1.04 -36.37
C ILE A 522 1.76 -0.25 -36.57
N ASN A 523 1.39 -1.31 -35.85
CA ASN A 523 1.88 -2.66 -36.12
C ASN A 523 0.88 -3.40 -37.01
N ASN A 524 1.37 -4.05 -38.06
CA ASN A 524 0.52 -4.73 -39.05
C ASN A 524 0.29 -6.19 -38.66
N VAL A 525 -0.80 -6.47 -37.95
CA VAL A 525 -1.11 -7.84 -37.53
C VAL A 525 -1.83 -8.60 -38.65
N GLY A 526 -1.05 -9.21 -39.53
CA GLY A 526 -1.53 -10.12 -40.58
C GLY A 526 -2.24 -9.47 -41.77
N GLY A 527 -2.29 -8.13 -41.84
CA GLY A 527 -2.88 -7.39 -42.95
C GLY A 527 -2.11 -7.61 -44.27
N PRO A 528 -2.78 -8.02 -45.36
CA PRO A 528 -2.14 -8.38 -46.62
C PRO A 528 -1.75 -7.16 -47.49
N GLY A 529 -2.26 -5.96 -47.15
CA GLY A 529 -2.16 -4.75 -47.96
C GLY A 529 -3.28 -4.63 -48.98
N GLY A 530 -3.95 -3.48 -48.98
CA GLY A 530 -5.05 -3.15 -49.88
C GLY A 530 -5.12 -1.67 -50.20
N GLN A 531 -5.80 -1.32 -51.29
CA GLN A 531 -6.09 0.07 -51.64
C GLN A 531 -7.29 0.55 -50.84
N THR A 532 -7.11 1.51 -49.92
CA THR A 532 -8.23 2.14 -49.23
C THR A 532 -9.01 3.07 -50.17
N PRO A 533 -10.28 3.38 -49.86
CA PRO A 533 -10.90 4.61 -50.32
C PRO A 533 -10.13 5.87 -49.86
N THR A 534 -10.38 7.01 -50.51
CA THR A 534 -9.59 8.25 -50.42
C THR A 534 -10.45 9.54 -50.39
N GLY A 535 -11.73 9.44 -50.05
CA GLY A 535 -12.55 10.59 -49.69
C GLY A 535 -12.14 11.21 -48.34
N PRO A 536 -12.72 12.37 -47.98
CA PRO A 536 -12.27 13.12 -46.79
C PRO A 536 -12.46 12.37 -45.48
N ASN A 537 -13.51 11.53 -45.36
CA ASN A 537 -13.81 10.79 -44.12
C ASN A 537 -13.65 9.27 -44.32
N ASP A 538 -12.86 8.86 -45.32
CA ASP A 538 -12.61 7.47 -45.71
C ASP A 538 -11.27 6.95 -45.13
N GLY A 539 -11.12 5.64 -45.01
CA GLY A 539 -9.89 4.98 -44.56
C GLY A 539 -10.09 4.09 -43.34
N ILE A 540 -9.00 3.54 -42.79
CA ILE A 540 -9.01 2.76 -41.54
C ILE A 540 -9.02 3.75 -40.37
N LEU A 541 -10.03 3.71 -39.49
CA LEU A 541 -10.09 4.57 -38.30
C LEU A 541 -8.99 4.19 -37.30
N VAL A 542 -8.28 5.20 -36.76
CA VAL A 542 -7.25 5.02 -35.70
C VAL A 542 -7.38 6.03 -34.56
N VAL A 543 -8.00 7.20 -34.80
CA VAL A 543 -8.45 8.11 -33.73
C VAL A 543 -9.83 8.67 -34.07
N GLN A 544 -10.77 8.53 -33.15
CA GLN A 544 -12.04 9.25 -33.13
C GLN A 544 -11.97 10.41 -32.12
N VAL A 545 -12.54 11.56 -32.49
CA VAL A 545 -12.70 12.73 -31.61
C VAL A 545 -14.10 13.30 -31.83
N ASP A 546 -14.94 13.27 -30.80
CA ASP A 546 -16.32 13.78 -30.87
C ASP A 546 -16.41 15.28 -30.53
N GLY A 547 -15.44 15.82 -29.78
CA GLY A 547 -15.24 17.24 -29.49
C GLY A 547 -14.32 17.97 -30.48
N ALA A 548 -13.58 18.96 -30.00
CA ALA A 548 -12.62 19.72 -30.78
C ALA A 548 -11.37 18.88 -31.08
N SER A 549 -11.25 18.43 -32.33
CA SER A 549 -10.04 17.78 -32.86
C SER A 549 -8.93 18.81 -33.10
N ASP A 550 -8.43 19.50 -32.07
CA ASP A 550 -7.33 20.49 -32.21
C ASP A 550 -5.92 19.89 -31.94
N GLY A 551 -5.85 18.64 -31.48
CA GLY A 551 -4.62 17.86 -31.43
C GLY A 551 -4.05 17.55 -32.83
N THR A 552 -2.73 17.36 -32.90
CA THR A 552 -1.99 16.97 -34.10
C THR A 552 -1.45 15.57 -33.95
N PHE A 553 -1.88 14.66 -34.83
CA PHE A 553 -1.40 13.29 -34.89
C PHE A 553 -0.50 13.10 -36.13
N VAL A 554 0.63 12.41 -35.95
CA VAL A 554 1.57 12.04 -37.02
C VAL A 554 1.88 10.54 -36.96
N LEU A 555 2.43 9.96 -38.03
CA LEU A 555 2.93 8.58 -38.00
C LEU A 555 4.42 8.58 -37.62
N GLY A 556 4.80 7.64 -36.76
CA GLY A 556 6.20 7.30 -36.51
C GLY A 556 6.86 6.62 -37.72
N ASP A 557 8.19 6.67 -37.78
CA ASP A 557 8.97 5.99 -38.82
C ASP A 557 9.31 4.55 -38.40
N PRO A 558 9.30 3.56 -39.34
CA PRO A 558 8.92 3.70 -40.74
C PRO A 558 7.40 3.72 -40.94
N LEU A 559 6.94 4.47 -41.96
CA LEU A 559 5.52 4.49 -42.35
C LEU A 559 4.93 3.08 -42.53
N PRO A 560 3.68 2.81 -42.11
CA PRO A 560 3.12 1.46 -42.10
C PRO A 560 2.94 0.91 -43.52
N GLN A 561 3.35 -0.34 -43.74
CA GLN A 561 3.43 -0.95 -45.07
C GLN A 561 2.88 -2.38 -45.09
N ALA A 562 2.12 -2.70 -46.13
CA ALA A 562 1.63 -4.04 -46.40
C ALA A 562 1.36 -4.23 -47.90
N GLY A 563 1.72 -5.39 -48.47
CA GLY A 563 1.32 -5.78 -49.84
C GLY A 563 1.78 -4.89 -51.00
N GLY A 564 2.79 -4.03 -50.80
CA GLY A 564 3.15 -2.98 -51.76
C GLY A 564 2.21 -1.77 -51.72
N TYR A 565 1.61 -1.50 -50.56
CA TYR A 565 0.92 -0.25 -50.22
C TYR A 565 1.59 0.39 -49.01
N ILE A 566 1.81 1.70 -49.09
CA ILE A 566 2.25 2.55 -47.98
C ILE A 566 1.00 3.25 -47.44
N TYR A 567 0.80 3.20 -46.13
CA TYR A 567 -0.30 3.85 -45.43
C TYR A 567 0.15 5.20 -44.87
N THR A 568 -0.73 6.19 -44.96
CA THR A 568 -0.50 7.57 -44.56
C THR A 568 -1.68 8.07 -43.75
N LEU A 569 -1.44 8.90 -42.73
CA LEU A 569 -2.48 9.39 -41.84
C LEU A 569 -3.14 10.65 -42.42
N VAL A 570 -4.46 10.67 -42.43
CA VAL A 570 -5.29 11.76 -42.95
C VAL A 570 -6.32 12.16 -41.89
N LYS A 571 -6.40 13.45 -41.58
CA LYS A 571 -7.45 14.04 -40.74
C LYS A 571 -8.69 14.29 -41.59
N GLY A 572 -9.84 13.79 -41.15
CA GLY A 572 -11.10 13.95 -41.85
C GLY A 572 -11.78 15.30 -41.61
N THR A 573 -12.78 15.59 -42.44
CA THR A 573 -13.66 16.78 -42.25
C THR A 573 -14.62 16.62 -41.07
N ASP A 574 -14.69 15.43 -40.50
CA ASP A 574 -15.35 15.07 -39.25
C ASP A 574 -14.40 15.06 -38.04
N GLY A 575 -13.17 15.59 -38.16
CA GLY A 575 -12.19 15.63 -37.07
C GLY A 575 -11.44 14.31 -36.80
N ASN A 576 -11.99 13.19 -37.24
CA ASN A 576 -11.47 11.84 -37.03
C ASN A 576 -10.25 11.52 -37.92
N TRP A 577 -9.26 10.79 -37.41
CA TRP A 577 -8.01 10.48 -38.11
C TRP A 577 -7.98 9.04 -38.62
N ARG A 578 -7.56 8.88 -39.88
CA ARG A 578 -7.66 7.62 -40.63
C ARG A 578 -6.40 7.31 -41.42
N LEU A 579 -6.06 6.03 -41.53
CA LEU A 579 -5.04 5.55 -42.46
C LEU A 579 -5.65 5.43 -43.86
N GLN A 580 -5.06 6.14 -44.83
CA GLN A 580 -5.32 5.97 -46.26
C GLN A 580 -4.07 5.44 -46.95
N SER A 581 -4.23 4.46 -47.83
CA SER A 581 -3.12 3.80 -48.51
C SER A 581 -2.88 4.34 -49.91
N THR A 582 -1.62 4.32 -50.31
CA THR A 582 -1.20 4.55 -51.70
C THR A 582 -0.40 3.34 -52.17
N LYS A 583 -0.66 2.90 -53.40
CA LYS A 583 0.11 1.79 -53.98
C LYS A 583 1.52 2.25 -54.29
N GLU A 584 2.50 1.53 -53.77
CA GLU A 584 3.92 1.79 -54.02
C GLU A 584 4.25 1.60 -55.52
N PRO A 585 5.03 2.50 -56.13
CA PRO A 585 5.55 2.28 -57.47
C PRO A 585 6.43 1.03 -57.50
N ALA A 586 6.06 0.02 -58.28
CA ALA A 586 6.85 -1.20 -58.40
C ALA A 586 8.30 -0.87 -58.80
N GLU A 587 9.27 -1.41 -58.06
CA GLU A 587 10.70 -1.25 -58.40
C GLU A 587 10.92 -1.60 -59.88
N VAL A 588 11.43 -0.64 -60.64
CA VAL A 588 11.87 -0.91 -62.01
C VAL A 588 13.16 -1.73 -61.89
N PRO A 589 13.19 -3.00 -62.32
CA PRO A 589 14.37 -3.82 -62.14
C PRO A 589 15.56 -3.22 -62.89
N GLU A 590 16.66 -3.00 -62.17
CA GLU A 590 17.98 -2.62 -62.71
C GLU A 590 18.24 -3.41 -64.00
N PRO A 591 18.48 -2.76 -65.15
CA PRO A 591 18.43 -3.41 -66.44
C PRO A 591 19.52 -4.47 -66.57
N THR A 592 19.10 -5.74 -66.46
CA THR A 592 19.97 -6.92 -66.50
C THR A 592 20.93 -6.82 -67.67
N THR A 593 22.19 -6.52 -67.40
CA THR A 593 23.20 -6.31 -68.43
C THR A 593 23.56 -7.66 -69.04
N ILE A 594 22.81 -8.08 -70.05
CA ILE A 594 23.07 -9.30 -70.83
C ILE A 594 24.38 -9.08 -71.57
N LEU A 595 25.46 -9.58 -70.98
CA LEU A 595 26.80 -9.56 -71.57
C LEU A 595 26.81 -10.50 -72.79
N LEU A 596 26.55 -9.94 -73.97
CA LEU A 596 26.62 -10.68 -75.23
C LEU A 596 28.08 -11.12 -75.45
N ILE A 597 28.38 -12.39 -75.18
CA ILE A 597 29.73 -12.94 -75.28
C ILE A 597 30.11 -13.15 -76.75
N GLY A 598 30.41 -12.05 -77.45
CA GLY A 598 30.94 -12.08 -78.82
C GLY A 598 32.32 -12.73 -78.86
N SER A 599 32.49 -13.72 -79.73
CA SER A 599 33.72 -14.52 -79.84
C SER A 599 34.94 -13.66 -80.21
N GLY A 600 35.85 -13.41 -79.25
CA GLY A 600 37.07 -12.63 -79.48
C GLY A 600 38.15 -12.82 -78.41
N LEU A 601 39.37 -13.16 -78.86
CA LEU A 601 40.58 -13.49 -78.08
C LEU A 601 40.86 -12.67 -76.78
N LEU A 602 40.93 -13.41 -75.67
CA LEU A 602 42.03 -13.44 -74.69
C LEU A 602 42.85 -12.14 -74.41
N GLY A 603 42.65 -11.52 -73.24
CA GLY A 603 43.38 -10.30 -72.82
C GLY A 603 43.44 -10.03 -71.31
N MET A 604 44.14 -10.88 -70.55
CA MET A 604 44.60 -10.75 -69.15
C MET A 604 44.03 -9.64 -68.22
N ALA A 605 43.22 -10.09 -67.25
CA ALA A 605 43.18 -9.72 -65.82
C ALA A 605 43.63 -8.31 -65.33
N GLY A 606 42.70 -7.57 -64.72
CA GLY A 606 42.95 -6.45 -63.79
C GLY A 606 41.79 -6.29 -62.78
N TYR A 607 42.05 -6.48 -61.49
CA TYR A 607 41.02 -6.58 -60.44
C TYR A 607 40.65 -5.21 -59.84
N VAL A 608 39.36 -4.87 -59.77
CA VAL A 608 38.86 -3.58 -59.27
C VAL A 608 38.25 -3.72 -57.87
N ARG A 609 38.79 -2.97 -56.89
CA ARG A 609 38.07 -2.68 -55.63
C ARG A 609 37.21 -1.41 -55.81
N ARG A 610 35.89 -1.52 -55.69
CA ARG A 610 35.01 -0.36 -55.49
C ARG A 610 35.30 0.27 -54.12
N LYS A 611 35.35 1.60 -54.03
CA LYS A 611 35.13 2.33 -52.77
C LYS A 611 33.61 2.46 -52.55
N ARG A 612 33.17 2.33 -51.29
CA ARG A 612 31.91 2.96 -50.85
C ARG A 612 32.11 4.47 -50.81
N SER A 613 31.05 5.22 -51.06
CA SER A 613 30.85 6.55 -50.49
C SER A 613 29.39 6.64 -50.07
N GLN A 614 29.13 6.93 -48.80
CA GLN A 614 27.88 7.55 -48.39
C GLN A 614 28.13 9.06 -48.35
N VAL A 615 27.08 9.83 -48.64
CA VAL A 615 26.65 10.96 -47.83
C VAL A 615 25.17 10.71 -47.58
#